data_AF-A0AAW9TDJ1-F1
#
_entry.id   AF-A0AAW9TDJ1-F1
#
_cell.length_a   1.000
_cell.length_b   1.000
_cell.length_c   1.000
_cell.angle_alpha   90.00
_cell.angle_beta   90.00
_cell.angle_gamma   90.00
#
_symmetry.space_group_name_H-M   'P 1'
#
loop_
_entity.id
_entity.type
_entity.pdbx_description
1 polymer ?
#
loop_
_entity_poly.entity_id
_entity_poly.type
_entity_poly.pdbx_seq_one_letter_code
_entity_poly.pdbx_strand_id
1 'polypeptide(L)'
;MARTKRKILMSLAISVVAIIATITCCSMNKYFSLIQQAHRYEYEERQSIWNISRKLSAKKMLSDMTILSRGDSVLVCKINRITLQEYHDFVNDKAVPRRTTWIRIREAYMESLINGESWIVKRAASSTFTSYIFWSKTKWNEQKDSTIHYQEEKKSFREIELDKEYPNFSKPNEKEFKKWENTYKSLFSFTKDSGKWILSYNREYFKNPYVSTRQRGIVFPF
;
A
#
# COMPACT_ATOMS: atom_id res chain seq x y z
N MET A 1 54.48 1.15 -38.37
CA MET A 1 54.31 0.77 -36.95
C MET A 1 53.20 1.56 -36.22
N ALA A 2 53.09 2.89 -36.37
CA ALA A 2 52.09 3.72 -35.66
C ALA A 2 50.61 3.40 -35.99
N ARG A 3 50.30 3.06 -37.25
CA ARG A 3 48.93 2.75 -37.71
C ARG A 3 48.38 1.46 -37.10
N THR A 4 49.24 0.48 -36.85
CA THR A 4 48.89 -0.81 -36.23
C THR A 4 48.62 -0.63 -34.73
N LYS A 5 49.44 0.14 -34.02
CA LYS A 5 49.22 0.49 -32.60
C LYS A 5 47.89 1.23 -32.38
N ARG A 6 47.51 2.13 -33.29
CA ARG A 6 46.24 2.89 -33.22
C ARG A 6 45.01 2.01 -33.40
N LYS A 7 45.08 1.02 -34.31
CA LYS A 7 44.01 0.02 -34.51
C LYS A 7 43.83 -0.89 -33.28
N ILE A 8 44.94 -1.31 -32.66
CA ILE A 8 44.92 -2.13 -31.45
C ILE A 8 44.31 -1.36 -30.28
N LEU A 9 44.68 -0.09 -30.08
CA LEU A 9 44.10 0.79 -29.06
C LEU A 9 42.59 1.01 -29.24
N MET A 10 42.13 1.23 -30.48
CA MET A 10 40.69 1.37 -30.75
C MET A 10 39.92 0.07 -30.51
N SER A 11 40.48 -1.08 -30.87
CA SER A 11 39.87 -2.39 -30.59
C SER A 11 39.76 -2.64 -29.08
N LEU A 12 40.81 -2.33 -28.31
CA LEU A 12 40.80 -2.44 -26.85
C LEU A 12 39.76 -1.52 -26.21
N ALA A 13 39.64 -0.27 -26.69
CA ALA A 13 38.64 0.66 -26.21
C ALA A 13 37.20 0.17 -26.47
N ILE A 14 36.93 -0.38 -27.65
CA ILE A 14 35.61 -0.96 -27.99
C ILE A 14 35.30 -2.16 -27.10
N SER A 15 36.28 -3.05 -26.87
CA SER A 15 36.10 -4.20 -25.98
C SER A 15 35.83 -3.77 -24.53
N VAL A 16 36.52 -2.76 -24.03
CA VAL A 16 36.28 -2.21 -22.68
C VAL A 16 34.87 -1.61 -22.56
N VAL A 17 34.44 -0.82 -23.57
CA VAL A 17 33.07 -0.25 -23.59
C VAL A 17 32.01 -1.36 -23.62
N ALA A 18 32.22 -2.42 -24.40
CA ALA A 18 31.31 -3.56 -24.45
C ALA A 18 31.21 -4.31 -23.11
N ILE A 19 32.34 -4.46 -22.40
CA ILE A 19 32.38 -5.07 -21.06
C ILE A 19 31.63 -4.19 -20.04
N ILE A 20 31.86 -2.87 -20.07
CA ILE A 20 31.16 -1.93 -19.16
C ILE A 20 29.65 -1.94 -19.45
N ALA A 21 29.24 -1.95 -20.72
CA ALA A 21 27.84 -2.00 -21.12
C ALA A 21 27.16 -3.30 -20.68
N THR A 22 27.83 -4.44 -20.80
CA THR A 22 27.28 -5.73 -20.36
C THR A 22 27.17 -5.81 -18.84
N ILE A 23 28.18 -5.35 -18.09
CA ILE A 23 28.11 -5.28 -16.61
C ILE A 23 26.95 -4.37 -16.17
N THR A 24 26.81 -3.20 -16.81
CA THR A 24 25.72 -2.26 -16.51
C THR A 24 24.35 -2.87 -16.81
N CYS A 25 24.18 -3.50 -17.97
CA CYS A 25 22.95 -4.19 -18.36
C CYS A 25 22.60 -5.33 -17.38
N CYS A 26 23.58 -6.16 -16.99
CA CYS A 26 23.40 -7.22 -16.00
C CYS A 26 23.01 -6.66 -14.62
N SER A 27 23.64 -5.56 -14.19
CA SER A 27 23.32 -4.91 -12.91
C SER A 27 21.90 -4.34 -12.88
N MET A 28 21.46 -3.72 -13.98
CA MET A 28 20.09 -3.22 -14.13
C MET A 28 19.07 -4.36 -14.14
N ASN A 29 19.34 -5.45 -14.87
CA ASN A 29 18.46 -6.61 -14.90
C ASN A 29 18.29 -7.25 -13.50
N LYS A 30 19.38 -7.38 -12.73
CA LYS A 30 19.32 -7.87 -11.35
C LYS A 30 18.54 -6.91 -10.43
N TYR A 31 18.69 -5.60 -10.63
CA TYR A 31 17.92 -4.61 -9.88
C TYR A 31 16.42 -4.68 -10.20
N PHE A 32 16.05 -4.80 -11.47
CA PHE A 32 14.65 -4.98 -11.88
C PHE A 32 14.04 -6.25 -11.30
N SER A 33 14.80 -7.36 -11.28
CA SER A 33 14.34 -8.60 -10.66
C SER A 33 14.09 -8.43 -9.16
N LEU A 34 14.94 -7.66 -8.47
CA LEU A 34 14.78 -7.38 -7.04
C LEU A 34 13.55 -6.50 -6.76
N ILE A 35 13.30 -5.47 -7.58
CA ILE A 35 12.07 -4.66 -7.48
C ILE A 35 10.85 -5.52 -7.70
N GLN A 36 10.84 -6.34 -8.76
CA GLN A 36 9.72 -7.21 -9.07
C GLN A 36 9.46 -8.21 -7.95
N GLN A 37 10.52 -8.75 -7.35
CA GLN A 37 10.44 -9.63 -6.19
C GLN A 37 9.90 -8.90 -4.95
N ALA A 38 10.33 -7.66 -4.69
CA ALA A 38 9.81 -6.84 -3.59
C ALA A 38 8.31 -6.54 -3.75
N HIS A 39 7.87 -6.16 -4.96
CA HIS A 39 6.45 -5.96 -5.26
C HIS A 39 5.64 -7.24 -5.09
N ARG A 40 6.20 -8.39 -5.46
CA ARG A 40 5.55 -9.67 -5.27
C ARG A 40 5.38 -10.01 -3.79
N TYR A 41 6.39 -9.75 -2.97
CA TYR A 41 6.30 -9.93 -1.52
C TYR A 41 5.26 -9.00 -0.90
N GLU A 42 5.23 -7.72 -1.29
CA GLU A 42 4.21 -6.78 -0.81
C GLU A 42 2.78 -7.25 -1.20
N TYR A 43 2.59 -7.72 -2.44
CA TYR A 43 1.31 -8.24 -2.90
C TYR A 43 0.89 -9.50 -2.12
N GLU A 44 1.81 -10.44 -1.91
CA GLU A 44 1.60 -11.65 -1.12
C GLU A 44 1.23 -11.32 0.34
N GLU A 45 1.91 -10.35 0.94
CA GLU A 45 1.64 -9.88 2.30
C GLU A 45 0.26 -9.21 2.41
N ARG A 46 -0.06 -8.27 1.50
CA ARG A 46 -1.38 -7.62 1.42
C ARG A 46 -2.51 -8.65 1.28
N GLN A 47 -2.35 -9.61 0.38
CA GLN A 47 -3.31 -10.69 0.18
C GLN A 47 -3.48 -11.54 1.45
N SER A 48 -2.39 -11.89 2.11
CA SER A 48 -2.40 -12.66 3.36
C SER A 48 -3.14 -11.92 4.47
N ILE A 49 -2.79 -10.66 4.72
CA ILE A 49 -3.43 -9.82 5.75
C ILE A 49 -4.92 -9.64 5.45
N TRP A 50 -5.28 -9.35 4.19
CA TRP A 50 -6.67 -9.21 3.79
C TRP A 50 -7.47 -10.48 4.08
N ASN A 51 -6.93 -11.66 3.77
CA ASN A 51 -7.60 -12.93 4.00
C ASN A 51 -7.69 -13.31 5.48
N ILE A 52 -6.64 -13.08 6.27
CA ILE A 52 -6.66 -13.28 7.73
C ILE A 52 -7.72 -12.38 8.37
N SER A 53 -7.79 -11.11 7.95
CA SER A 53 -8.75 -10.14 8.50
C SER A 53 -10.22 -10.54 8.32
N ARG A 54 -10.56 -11.42 7.37
CA ARG A 54 -11.94 -11.94 7.19
C ARG A 54 -12.45 -12.67 8.43
N LYS A 55 -11.56 -13.28 9.20
CA LYS A 55 -11.89 -14.08 10.40
C LYS A 55 -11.74 -13.28 11.69
N LEU A 56 -11.29 -12.02 11.61
CA LEU A 56 -11.06 -11.19 12.79
C LEU A 56 -12.33 -10.40 13.16
N SER A 57 -12.55 -10.27 14.47
CA SER A 57 -13.57 -9.38 15.00
C SER A 57 -13.13 -7.92 14.87
N ALA A 58 -14.11 -7.02 14.86
CA ALA A 58 -13.84 -5.57 14.90
C ALA A 58 -13.02 -5.20 16.14
N LYS A 59 -13.36 -5.77 17.31
CA LYS A 59 -12.60 -5.64 18.55
C LYS A 59 -11.12 -5.91 18.36
N LYS A 60 -10.76 -7.05 17.75
CA LYS A 60 -9.35 -7.44 17.57
C LYS A 60 -8.63 -6.45 16.66
N MET A 61 -9.19 -6.13 15.49
CA MET A 61 -8.59 -5.18 14.55
C MET A 61 -8.44 -3.77 15.13
N LEU A 62 -9.45 -3.28 15.84
CA LEU A 62 -9.41 -1.96 16.49
C LEU A 62 -8.39 -1.92 17.63
N SER A 63 -8.32 -2.98 18.45
CA SER A 63 -7.33 -3.08 19.53
C SER A 63 -5.90 -3.09 19.00
N ASP A 64 -5.65 -3.86 17.93
CA ASP A 64 -4.33 -3.94 17.31
C ASP A 64 -3.90 -2.59 16.68
N MET A 65 -4.82 -1.91 15.96
CA MET A 65 -4.56 -0.55 15.48
C MET A 65 -4.30 0.45 16.62
N THR A 66 -4.95 0.26 17.77
CA THR A 66 -4.74 1.09 18.96
C THR A 66 -3.33 0.90 19.52
N ILE A 67 -2.84 -0.34 19.55
CA ILE A 67 -1.45 -0.64 19.94
C ILE A 67 -0.47 -0.01 18.95
N LEU A 68 -0.71 -0.16 17.64
CA LEU A 68 0.11 0.44 16.57
C LEU A 68 0.15 1.97 16.62
N SER A 69 -0.88 2.59 17.21
CA SER A 69 -0.97 4.05 17.42
C SER A 69 -0.60 4.48 18.84
N ARG A 70 0.17 3.66 19.57
CA ARG A 70 0.66 3.94 20.93
C ARG A 70 -0.44 4.24 21.95
N GLY A 71 -1.60 3.63 21.78
CA GLY A 71 -2.77 3.82 22.64
C GLY A 71 -3.72 4.94 22.20
N ASP A 72 -3.44 5.65 21.11
CA ASP A 72 -4.30 6.76 20.66
C ASP A 72 -5.54 6.25 19.90
N SER A 73 -6.60 6.01 20.64
CA SER A 73 -7.90 5.60 20.10
C SER A 73 -8.56 6.68 19.23
N VAL A 74 -8.21 7.97 19.38
CA VAL A 74 -8.76 9.05 18.54
C VAL A 74 -8.22 8.94 17.11
N LEU A 75 -6.93 8.63 16.94
CA LEU A 75 -6.36 8.35 15.62
C LEU A 75 -7.05 7.15 14.96
N VAL A 76 -7.29 6.07 15.71
CA VAL A 76 -8.00 4.89 15.23
C VAL A 76 -9.44 5.25 14.81
N CYS A 77 -10.15 6.04 15.60
CA CYS A 77 -11.49 6.53 15.24
C CYS A 77 -11.48 7.36 13.94
N LYS A 78 -10.48 8.24 13.78
CA LYS A 78 -10.32 9.09 12.58
C LYS A 78 -10.15 8.30 11.30
N ILE A 79 -9.30 7.27 11.30
CA ILE A 79 -9.03 6.48 10.10
C ILE A 79 -10.20 5.55 9.74
N ASN A 80 -10.96 5.09 10.75
CA ASN A 80 -12.09 4.18 10.57
C ASN A 80 -13.42 4.90 10.34
N ARG A 81 -13.48 6.23 10.54
CA ARG A 81 -14.70 7.05 10.45
C ARG A 81 -15.81 6.56 11.38
N ILE A 82 -15.42 6.24 12.60
CA ILE A 82 -16.32 5.84 13.69
C ILE A 82 -16.21 6.86 14.83
N THR A 83 -17.25 6.98 15.63
CA THR A 83 -17.23 7.80 16.85
C THR A 83 -16.45 7.10 17.97
N LEU A 84 -16.01 7.86 18.97
CA LEU A 84 -15.41 7.27 20.18
C LEU A 84 -16.37 6.31 20.90
N GLN A 85 -17.67 6.61 20.88
CA GLN A 85 -18.70 5.75 21.45
C GLN A 85 -18.79 4.43 20.69
N GLU A 86 -18.86 4.48 19.35
CA GLU A 86 -18.89 3.28 18.49
C GLU A 86 -17.61 2.45 18.68
N TYR A 87 -16.44 3.08 18.75
CA TYR A 87 -15.18 2.39 19.07
C TYR A 87 -15.27 1.67 20.42
N HIS A 88 -15.71 2.36 21.46
CA HIS A 88 -15.85 1.79 22.79
C HIS A 88 -16.83 0.61 22.79
N ASP A 89 -17.94 0.71 22.06
CA ASP A 89 -18.95 -0.34 21.99
C ASP A 89 -18.44 -1.56 21.20
N PHE A 90 -17.68 -1.37 20.12
CA PHE A 90 -17.06 -2.46 19.38
C PHE A 90 -15.92 -3.15 20.14
N VAL A 91 -15.07 -2.40 20.84
CA VAL A 91 -13.94 -2.98 21.61
C VAL A 91 -14.41 -3.73 22.86
N ASN A 92 -15.57 -3.34 23.41
CA ASN A 92 -16.19 -4.00 24.56
C ASN A 92 -17.27 -5.02 24.17
N ASP A 93 -17.38 -5.39 22.90
CA ASP A 93 -18.38 -6.34 22.37
C ASP A 93 -19.85 -5.97 22.72
N LYS A 94 -20.14 -4.69 22.95
CA LYS A 94 -21.49 -4.16 23.21
C LYS A 94 -22.31 -3.97 21.93
N ALA A 95 -21.64 -3.90 20.79
CA ALA A 95 -22.23 -3.78 19.47
C ALA A 95 -21.33 -4.46 18.43
N VAL A 96 -21.90 -4.80 17.28
CA VAL A 96 -21.15 -5.23 16.10
C VAL A 96 -21.24 -4.17 15.00
N PRO A 97 -20.20 -3.99 14.16
CA PRO A 97 -20.28 -3.04 13.06
C PRO A 97 -21.21 -3.56 11.97
N ARG A 98 -21.90 -2.65 11.28
CA ARG A 98 -22.51 -2.97 9.97
C ARG A 98 -21.45 -3.43 8.98
N ARG A 99 -21.84 -4.16 7.92
CA ARG A 99 -20.88 -4.68 6.92
C ARG A 99 -20.01 -3.59 6.30
N THR A 100 -20.58 -2.43 5.98
CA THR A 100 -19.84 -1.30 5.40
C THR A 100 -18.80 -0.71 6.36
N THR A 101 -19.08 -0.72 7.66
CA THR A 101 -18.15 -0.29 8.71
C THR A 101 -17.07 -1.33 8.93
N TRP A 102 -17.43 -2.61 8.97
CA TRP A 102 -16.48 -3.70 9.11
C TRP A 102 -15.47 -3.73 7.96
N ILE A 103 -15.90 -3.49 6.72
CA ILE A 103 -15.01 -3.40 5.56
C ILE A 103 -14.04 -2.22 5.67
N ARG A 104 -14.51 -1.05 6.13
CA ARG A 104 -13.63 0.09 6.42
C ARG A 104 -12.59 -0.23 7.49
N ILE A 105 -13.00 -0.92 8.55
CA ILE A 105 -12.11 -1.37 9.63
C ILE A 105 -11.04 -2.32 9.09
N ARG A 106 -11.43 -3.27 8.23
CA ARG A 106 -10.49 -4.20 7.60
C ARG A 106 -9.48 -3.52 6.69
N GLU A 107 -9.95 -2.58 5.86
CA GLU A 107 -9.07 -1.82 4.97
C GLU A 107 -8.06 -0.99 5.77
N ALA A 108 -8.53 -0.26 6.80
CA ALA A 108 -7.66 0.50 7.69
C ALA A 108 -6.69 -0.40 8.47
N TYR A 109 -7.14 -1.57 8.94
CA TYR A 109 -6.30 -2.54 9.64
C TYR A 109 -5.16 -3.05 8.75
N MET A 110 -5.47 -3.44 7.51
CA MET A 110 -4.47 -3.87 6.53
C MET A 110 -3.42 -2.79 6.27
N GLU A 111 -3.86 -1.57 5.95
CA GLU A 111 -2.96 -0.44 5.69
C GLU A 111 -2.12 -0.05 6.92
N SER A 112 -2.70 -0.18 8.12
CA SER A 112 -1.99 0.08 9.38
C SER A 112 -0.88 -0.94 9.66
N LEU A 113 -1.10 -2.21 9.33
CA LEU A 113 -0.08 -3.26 9.50
C LEU A 113 1.08 -3.09 8.52
N ILE A 114 0.79 -2.73 7.27
CA ILE A 114 1.82 -2.60 6.22
C ILE A 114 2.65 -1.34 6.40
N ASN A 115 2.02 -0.21 6.69
CA ASN A 115 2.70 1.09 6.71
C ASN A 115 3.00 1.60 8.13
N GLY A 116 2.49 0.91 9.16
CA GLY A 116 2.70 1.24 10.57
C GLY A 116 2.05 2.56 11.02
N GLU A 117 2.54 3.04 12.18
CA GLU A 117 2.06 4.25 12.85
C GLU A 117 2.06 5.50 11.94
N SER A 118 3.09 5.64 11.09
CA SER A 118 3.26 6.81 10.24
C SER A 118 2.08 7.04 9.30
N TRP A 119 1.49 5.97 8.79
CA TRP A 119 0.31 6.02 7.93
C TRP A 119 -0.93 6.39 8.73
N ILE A 120 -1.10 5.82 9.93
CA ILE A 120 -2.24 6.13 10.81
C ILE A 120 -2.29 7.63 11.09
N VAL A 121 -1.16 8.21 11.52
CA VAL A 121 -1.04 9.65 11.84
C VAL A 121 -1.36 10.50 10.62
N LYS A 122 -0.75 10.20 9.47
CA LYS A 122 -0.95 10.96 8.22
C LYS A 122 -2.41 10.87 7.74
N ARG A 123 -3.00 9.67 7.78
CA ARG A 123 -4.37 9.43 7.35
C ARG A 123 -5.36 10.14 8.26
N ALA A 124 -5.16 10.07 9.57
CA ALA A 124 -5.98 10.75 10.56
C ALA A 124 -5.91 12.28 10.40
N ALA A 125 -4.73 12.85 10.14
CA ALA A 125 -4.55 14.28 9.90
C ALA A 125 -5.29 14.77 8.63
N SER A 126 -5.37 13.93 7.60
CA SER A 126 -6.11 14.24 6.37
C SER A 126 -7.64 14.10 6.50
N SER A 127 -8.14 13.65 7.66
CA SER A 127 -9.55 13.37 7.86
C SER A 127 -10.32 14.64 8.22
N THR A 128 -11.29 15.02 7.37
CA THR A 128 -12.24 16.11 7.65
C THR A 128 -13.25 15.77 8.76
N PHE A 129 -13.24 14.53 9.26
CA PHE A 129 -14.21 13.99 10.23
C PHE A 129 -13.87 14.27 11.70
N THR A 130 -12.99 15.23 12.01
CA THR A 130 -12.49 15.40 13.39
C THR A 130 -13.59 15.72 14.41
N SER A 131 -14.58 16.55 14.06
CA SER A 131 -15.71 16.87 14.96
C SER A 131 -16.71 15.73 15.09
N TYR A 132 -16.92 14.95 14.02
CA TYR A 132 -17.85 13.81 13.99
C TYR A 132 -17.52 12.75 15.04
N ILE A 133 -16.24 12.55 15.35
CA ILE A 133 -15.78 11.50 16.27
C ILE A 133 -16.30 11.70 17.70
N PHE A 134 -16.50 12.95 18.10
CA PHE A 134 -16.98 13.32 19.42
C PHE A 134 -18.51 13.43 19.49
N TRP A 135 -19.23 13.37 18.36
CA TRP A 135 -20.68 13.50 18.33
C TRP A 135 -21.35 12.12 18.48
N SER A 136 -21.86 11.85 19.68
CA SER A 136 -22.40 10.56 20.13
C SER A 136 -23.74 10.12 19.52
N LYS A 137 -24.39 10.94 18.68
CA LYS A 137 -25.78 10.69 18.26
C LYS A 137 -25.94 9.91 16.96
N THR A 138 -24.88 9.69 16.20
CA THR A 138 -24.96 9.07 14.88
C THR A 138 -24.73 7.56 14.95
N LYS A 139 -25.81 6.79 15.13
CA LYS A 139 -25.80 5.31 15.16
C LYS A 139 -25.70 4.67 13.76
N TRP A 140 -25.02 5.33 12.83
CA TRP A 140 -25.00 4.90 11.44
C TRP A 140 -24.15 3.66 11.22
N ASN A 141 -23.14 3.43 12.08
CA ASN A 141 -22.16 2.37 11.87
C ASN A 141 -22.36 1.14 12.76
N GLU A 142 -23.14 1.25 13.83
CA GLU A 142 -23.39 0.21 14.82
C GLU A 142 -24.63 -0.65 14.53
N GLN A 143 -24.60 -1.89 15.01
CA GLN A 143 -25.75 -2.76 15.18
C GLN A 143 -25.80 -3.20 16.65
N LYS A 144 -26.95 -2.98 17.29
CA LYS A 144 -27.12 -3.16 18.75
C LYS A 144 -27.41 -4.59 19.18
N ASP A 145 -27.80 -5.44 18.26
CA ASP A 145 -27.97 -6.86 18.51
C ASP A 145 -26.76 -7.60 17.95
N SER A 146 -25.92 -8.11 18.85
CA SER A 146 -24.69 -8.82 18.49
C SER A 146 -24.95 -10.18 17.83
N THR A 147 -26.20 -10.67 17.84
CA THR A 147 -26.59 -11.87 17.09
C THR A 147 -26.84 -11.58 15.61
N ILE A 148 -26.92 -10.31 15.19
CA ILE A 148 -27.03 -9.97 13.77
C ILE A 148 -25.73 -10.36 13.06
N HIS A 149 -25.85 -11.31 12.14
CA HIS A 149 -24.75 -11.72 11.27
C HIS A 149 -24.47 -10.66 10.21
N TYR A 150 -23.72 -9.61 10.55
CA TYR A 150 -23.29 -8.58 9.59
C TYR A 150 -22.51 -9.16 8.38
N GLN A 151 -21.95 -10.37 8.52
CA GLN A 151 -21.31 -11.14 7.45
C GLN A 151 -22.29 -11.75 6.44
N GLU A 152 -23.60 -11.70 6.71
CA GLU A 152 -24.67 -12.13 5.82
C GLU A 152 -25.32 -10.95 5.07
N GLU A 153 -25.06 -9.70 5.50
CA GLU A 153 -25.52 -8.51 4.77
C GLU A 153 -24.96 -8.48 3.34
N LYS A 154 -25.66 -7.82 2.41
CA LYS A 154 -25.17 -7.65 1.03
C LYS A 154 -23.79 -6.99 1.01
N LYS A 155 -22.85 -7.58 0.28
CA LYS A 155 -21.49 -7.03 0.09
C LYS A 155 -21.54 -5.58 -0.40
N SER A 156 -20.68 -4.75 0.19
CA SER A 156 -20.48 -3.39 -0.29
C SER A 156 -19.72 -3.40 -1.63
N PHE A 157 -19.90 -2.37 -2.45
CA PHE A 157 -19.14 -2.24 -3.70
C PHE A 157 -17.62 -2.28 -3.45
N ARG A 158 -17.15 -1.56 -2.42
CA ARG A 158 -15.75 -1.54 -2.00
C ARG A 158 -15.22 -2.91 -1.60
N GLU A 159 -16.03 -3.72 -0.92
CA GLU A 159 -15.66 -5.09 -0.58
C GLU A 159 -15.49 -5.96 -1.83
N ILE A 160 -16.36 -5.81 -2.82
CA ILE A 160 -16.25 -6.54 -4.09
C ILE A 160 -14.98 -6.14 -4.84
N GLU A 161 -14.60 -4.87 -4.81
CA GLU A 161 -13.32 -4.41 -5.37
C GLU A 161 -12.13 -5.03 -4.64
N LEU A 162 -12.09 -4.93 -3.31
CA LEU A 162 -10.99 -5.46 -2.49
C LEU A 162 -10.89 -6.99 -2.57
N ASP A 163 -12.01 -7.70 -2.66
CA ASP A 163 -12.03 -9.15 -2.88
C ASP A 163 -11.52 -9.55 -4.27
N LYS A 164 -11.64 -8.67 -5.27
CA LYS A 164 -11.05 -8.87 -6.60
C LYS A 164 -9.56 -8.54 -6.62
N GLU A 165 -9.14 -7.52 -5.87
CA GLU A 165 -7.74 -7.10 -5.77
C GLU A 165 -6.89 -8.10 -4.94
N TYR A 166 -7.48 -8.59 -3.84
CA TYR A 166 -6.90 -9.54 -2.90
C TYR A 166 -7.74 -10.82 -2.81
N PRO A 167 -7.73 -11.62 -3.88
CA PRO A 167 -8.51 -12.85 -3.93
C PRO A 167 -8.02 -13.88 -2.90
N ASN A 168 -8.93 -14.75 -2.45
CA ASN A 168 -8.62 -15.80 -1.48
C ASN A 168 -8.00 -17.02 -2.19
N PHE A 169 -6.72 -16.95 -2.52
CA PHE A 169 -5.96 -18.05 -3.09
C PHE A 169 -4.93 -18.59 -2.09
N SER A 170 -4.63 -19.88 -2.16
CA SER A 170 -3.52 -20.51 -1.41
C SER A 170 -2.15 -20.07 -1.93
N LYS A 171 -2.05 -19.57 -3.17
CA LYS A 171 -0.89 -18.87 -3.75
C LYS A 171 -1.36 -17.80 -4.76
N PRO A 172 -0.66 -16.67 -4.90
CA PRO A 172 -0.99 -15.68 -5.91
C PRO A 172 -0.87 -16.25 -7.33
N ASN A 173 -1.86 -16.01 -8.18
CA ASN A 173 -1.82 -16.35 -9.60
C ASN A 173 -0.98 -15.29 -10.34
N GLU A 174 0.00 -15.71 -11.14
CA GLU A 174 0.88 -14.83 -11.95
C GLU A 174 0.08 -13.83 -12.80
N LYS A 175 -1.10 -14.22 -13.29
CA LYS A 175 -2.00 -13.36 -14.05
C LYS A 175 -2.57 -12.20 -13.21
N GLU A 176 -2.94 -12.47 -11.97
CA GLU A 176 -3.46 -11.45 -11.05
C GLU A 176 -2.34 -10.55 -10.54
N PHE A 177 -1.17 -11.12 -10.23
CA PHE A 177 0.02 -10.32 -9.91
C PHE A 177 0.36 -9.36 -11.05
N LYS A 178 0.41 -9.81 -12.32
CA LYS A 178 0.68 -8.91 -13.45
C LYS A 178 -0.39 -7.83 -13.64
N LYS A 179 -1.65 -8.11 -13.31
CA LYS A 179 -2.74 -7.13 -13.39
C LYS A 179 -2.61 -6.07 -12.27
N TRP A 180 -2.32 -6.51 -11.05
CA TRP A 180 -2.01 -5.63 -9.93
C TRP A 180 -0.75 -4.81 -10.21
N GLU A 181 0.31 -5.47 -10.66
CA GLU A 181 1.59 -4.87 -11.03
C GLU A 181 1.42 -3.88 -12.18
N ASN A 182 0.57 -4.11 -13.19
CA ASN A 182 0.29 -3.11 -14.24
C ASN A 182 -0.45 -1.89 -13.69
N THR A 183 -1.36 -2.09 -12.74
CA THR A 183 -2.03 -0.99 -12.03
C THR A 183 -1.03 -0.19 -11.21
N TYR A 184 -0.09 -0.87 -10.54
CA TYR A 184 0.95 -0.28 -9.70
C TYR A 184 2.13 0.32 -10.50
N LYS A 185 2.54 -0.29 -11.61
CA LYS A 185 3.60 0.21 -12.53
C LYS A 185 3.22 1.52 -13.20
N SER A 186 1.92 1.80 -13.35
CA SER A 186 1.44 3.12 -13.79
C SER A 186 1.83 4.26 -12.82
N LEU A 187 2.24 3.92 -11.59
CA LEU A 187 2.75 4.85 -10.58
C LEU A 187 4.21 5.22 -10.78
N PHE A 188 4.89 4.72 -11.81
CA PHE A 188 6.28 5.06 -12.11
C PHE A 188 6.42 5.62 -13.52
N SER A 189 7.21 6.67 -13.68
CA SER A 189 7.60 7.22 -14.96
C SER A 189 9.12 7.26 -15.08
N PHE A 190 9.61 6.90 -16.25
CA PHE A 190 11.01 7.12 -16.62
C PHE A 190 11.10 8.47 -17.30
N THR A 191 11.82 9.40 -16.68
CA THR A 191 12.15 10.69 -17.29
C THR A 191 13.65 10.79 -17.50
N LYS A 192 14.04 11.27 -18.67
CA LYS A 192 15.44 11.58 -18.98
C LYS A 192 15.66 13.05 -18.65
N ASP A 193 16.46 13.33 -17.62
CA ASP A 193 16.84 14.68 -17.22
C ASP A 193 18.37 14.80 -17.24
N SER A 194 18.89 15.77 -17.96
CA SER A 194 20.33 16.10 -17.99
C SER A 194 21.23 14.89 -18.29
N GLY A 195 20.79 13.98 -19.17
CA GLY A 195 21.53 12.77 -19.55
C GLY A 195 21.36 11.57 -18.61
N LYS A 196 20.72 11.74 -17.45
CA LYS A 196 20.46 10.69 -16.47
C LYS A 196 19.03 10.18 -16.57
N TRP A 197 18.85 8.87 -16.41
CA TRP A 197 17.53 8.26 -16.31
C TRP A 197 17.06 8.33 -14.86
N ILE A 198 15.94 9.01 -14.64
CA ILE A 198 15.31 9.14 -13.32
C ILE A 198 14.07 8.27 -13.31
N LEU A 199 14.05 7.28 -12.41
CA LEU A 199 12.83 6.59 -12.04
C LEU A 199 12.07 7.49 -11.06
N SER A 200 11.01 8.11 -11.55
CA SER A 200 10.15 8.99 -10.76
C SER A 200 8.85 8.29 -10.42
N TYR A 201 8.28 8.58 -9.25
CA TYR A 201 6.86 8.31 -9.03
C TYR A 201 6.03 9.20 -9.96
N ASN A 202 5.02 8.63 -10.62
CA ASN A 202 4.08 9.33 -11.47
C ASN A 202 3.24 10.30 -10.61
N ARG A 203 3.59 11.59 -10.67
CA ARG A 203 2.94 12.65 -9.88
C ARG A 203 1.46 12.83 -10.20
N GLU A 204 1.01 12.42 -11.39
CA GLU A 204 -0.40 12.60 -11.80
C GLU A 204 -1.37 11.78 -10.94
N TYR A 205 -0.92 10.62 -10.41
CA TYR A 205 -1.73 9.74 -9.56
C TYR A 205 -1.85 10.25 -8.12
N PHE A 206 -0.84 11.01 -7.65
CA PHE A 206 -0.82 11.65 -6.34
C PHE A 206 -1.23 13.13 -6.40
N LYS A 207 -2.26 13.48 -7.18
CA LYS A 207 -2.99 14.76 -7.07
C LYS A 207 -3.74 14.91 -5.72
N ASN A 208 -3.16 14.37 -4.65
CA ASN A 208 -3.47 14.72 -3.28
C ASN A 208 -2.44 15.80 -2.84
N PRO A 209 -2.86 17.05 -2.60
CA PRO A 209 -1.96 18.18 -2.31
C PRO A 209 -1.10 18.01 -1.04
N TYR A 210 -1.26 16.92 -0.30
CA TYR A 210 -0.56 16.63 0.96
C TYR A 210 0.59 15.61 0.85
N VAL A 211 0.92 15.09 -0.34
CA VAL A 211 2.16 14.32 -0.52
C VAL A 211 3.32 15.29 -0.67
N SER A 212 3.97 15.60 0.47
CA SER A 212 5.08 16.54 0.52
C SER A 212 6.13 16.21 -0.55
N THR A 213 6.54 17.25 -1.25
CA THR A 213 7.47 17.36 -2.37
C THR A 213 8.92 16.95 -2.06
N ARG A 214 9.16 16.08 -1.08
CA ARG A 214 10.51 15.68 -0.62
C ARG A 214 10.93 14.24 -0.92
N GLN A 215 10.12 13.43 -1.60
CA GLN A 215 10.63 12.22 -2.24
C GLN A 215 11.06 12.56 -3.66
N ARG A 216 12.26 13.15 -3.78
CA ARG A 216 12.98 13.08 -5.06
C ARG A 216 13.25 11.60 -5.29
N GLY A 217 12.79 11.07 -6.42
CA GLY A 217 13.03 9.68 -6.81
C GLY A 217 14.51 9.32 -6.72
N ILE A 218 14.80 8.03 -6.76
CA ILE A 218 16.18 7.53 -6.77
C ILE A 218 16.84 8.05 -8.05
N VAL A 219 17.83 8.93 -7.89
CA VAL A 219 18.63 9.49 -9.00
C VAL A 219 19.74 8.51 -9.30
N PHE A 220 19.72 7.91 -10.49
CA PHE A 220 20.80 7.06 -10.95
C PHE A 220 21.88 7.92 -11.62
N PRO A 221 23.13 7.91 -11.13
CA PRO A 221 24.24 8.48 -11.86
C PRO A 221 24.70 7.43 -12.86
N PHE A 222 24.28 7.59 -14.11
CA PHE A 222 25.05 7.06 -15.24
C PHE A 222 25.85 8.23 -15.83
#